data_AF-A0A4Z1SQ82-F1
#
_entry.id   AF-A0A4Z1SQ82-F1
#
_cell.length_a   1.000
_cell.length_b   1.000
_cell.length_c   1.000
_cell.angle_alpha   90.00
_cell.angle_beta   90.00
_cell.angle_gamma   90.00
#
_symmetry.space_group_name_H-M   'P 1'
#
loop_
_entity.id
_entity.type
_entity.pdbx_description
1 polymer ?
#
loop_
_entity_poly.entity_id
_entity_poly.type
_entity_poly.pdbx_seq_one_letter_code
_entity_poly.pdbx_strand_id
1 'polypeptide(L)'
;MSVTALMYAAMDGNLRAVKANLNKIKKRSSGGETALMKTAHNGHASCIPFFKRELGIQDRNGWTALMWATYDGRVDCIRLLLSEAGKQTTKEWYDFPPGTTALMIAAHRNYHEIVELLLPYEQGMTDSKGHTAKWYAYNSPRRGDFTRVRQLLENEGTERIPPPSPGLTSQEHINKLTAESEFLRKEIALSKNAYNEVEKKLARLNQEVFTLKQQIEKYQNMNKSRQKASDRKAEQAKAMITCIICLMNQRNILLLPCNHLCVCSSCMRQLENQKCPLCNGSIKGVARVYF
;
A
#
# COMPACT_ATOMS: atom_id res chain seq x y z
N MET A 1 53.19 18.35 12.77
CA MET A 1 53.21 17.34 11.68
C MET A 1 52.86 18.04 10.38
N SER A 2 53.68 17.88 9.34
CA SER A 2 53.52 18.48 8.00
C SER A 2 52.81 17.52 7.04
N VAL A 3 52.31 18.05 5.92
CA VAL A 3 51.71 17.27 4.82
C VAL A 3 52.73 16.28 4.26
N THR A 4 52.31 15.04 4.02
CA THR A 4 53.21 13.96 3.55
C THR A 4 53.29 13.89 2.03
N ALA A 5 54.34 13.28 1.49
CA ALA A 5 54.46 13.01 0.05
C ALA A 5 53.26 12.21 -0.51
N LEU A 6 52.71 11.28 0.27
CA LEU A 6 51.50 10.54 -0.10
C LEU A 6 50.27 11.46 -0.20
N MET A 7 50.14 12.45 0.69
CA MET A 7 49.05 13.43 0.63
C MET A 7 49.19 14.36 -0.57
N TYR A 8 50.40 14.80 -0.93
CA TYR A 8 50.61 15.58 -2.16
C TYR A 8 50.27 14.76 -3.40
N ALA A 9 50.72 13.51 -3.48
CA ALA A 9 50.37 12.60 -4.58
C ALA A 9 48.85 12.37 -4.69
N ALA A 10 48.17 12.26 -3.54
CA ALA A 10 46.72 12.14 -3.46
C ALA A 10 45.98 13.41 -3.90
N MET A 11 46.49 14.61 -3.57
CA MET A 11 45.93 15.88 -4.03
C MET A 11 46.05 16.04 -5.55
N ASP A 12 47.16 15.61 -6.14
CA ASP A 12 47.44 15.68 -7.58
C ASP A 12 46.75 14.55 -8.38
N GLY A 13 46.24 13.52 -7.72
CA GLY A 13 45.68 12.33 -8.40
C GLY A 13 46.74 11.48 -9.10
N ASN A 14 48.02 11.68 -8.75
CA ASN A 14 49.13 11.00 -9.38
C ASN A 14 49.23 9.56 -8.87
N LEU A 15 48.55 8.65 -9.56
CA LEU A 15 48.47 7.24 -9.21
C LEU A 15 49.84 6.56 -9.04
N ARG A 16 50.83 6.94 -9.86
CA ARG A 16 52.20 6.40 -9.76
C ARG A 16 52.85 6.83 -8.45
N ALA A 17 52.77 8.12 -8.13
CA ALA A 17 53.29 8.66 -6.89
C ALA A 17 52.54 8.13 -5.65
N VAL A 18 51.22 7.91 -5.74
CA VAL A 18 50.42 7.27 -4.69
C VAL A 18 50.97 5.87 -4.40
N LYS A 19 51.13 5.03 -5.43
CA LYS A 19 51.69 3.68 -5.30
C LYS A 19 53.11 3.68 -4.69
N ALA A 20 53.93 4.65 -5.07
CA ALA A 20 55.30 4.78 -4.55
C ALA A 20 55.37 5.21 -3.07
N ASN A 21 54.31 5.82 -2.52
CA ASN A 21 54.32 6.41 -1.18
C ASN A 21 53.34 5.74 -0.19
N LEU A 22 52.82 4.54 -0.48
CA LEU A 22 51.85 3.84 0.37
C LEU A 22 52.36 3.53 1.79
N ASN A 23 53.68 3.53 2.00
CA ASN A 23 54.29 3.41 3.33
C ASN A 23 53.93 4.56 4.29
N LYS A 24 53.32 5.66 3.80
CA LYS A 24 52.85 6.78 4.62
C LYS A 24 51.34 6.75 4.90
N ILE A 25 50.63 5.68 4.54
CA ILE A 25 49.20 5.50 4.86
C ILE A 25 48.93 5.69 6.36
N LYS A 26 47.76 6.22 6.70
CA LYS A 26 47.27 6.59 8.05
C LYS A 26 48.01 7.76 8.71
N LYS A 27 49.03 8.34 8.07
CA LYS A 27 49.60 9.60 8.57
C LYS A 27 48.59 10.74 8.39
N ARG A 28 48.69 11.74 9.26
CA ARG A 28 47.72 12.84 9.34
C ARG A 28 48.41 14.20 9.24
N SER A 29 47.80 15.13 8.52
CA SER A 29 48.26 16.52 8.44
C SER A 29 48.12 17.24 9.79
N SER A 30 48.57 18.49 9.89
CA SER A 30 48.28 19.34 11.05
C SER A 30 46.78 19.53 11.26
N GLY A 31 45.95 19.49 10.22
CA GLY A 31 44.48 19.50 10.31
C GLY A 31 43.88 18.15 10.68
N GLY A 32 44.68 17.10 10.79
CA GLY A 32 44.21 15.74 11.01
C GLY A 32 43.77 15.02 9.73
N GLU A 33 44.01 15.60 8.56
CA GLU A 33 43.54 15.07 7.27
C GLU A 33 44.42 13.90 6.82
N THR A 34 43.81 12.94 6.13
CA THR A 34 44.49 11.77 5.54
C THR A 34 44.70 11.94 4.03
N ALA A 35 45.43 11.00 3.40
CA ALA A 35 45.57 11.00 1.94
C ALA A 35 44.23 10.71 1.25
N LEU A 36 43.38 9.86 1.85
CA LEU A 36 42.02 9.60 1.36
C LEU A 36 41.16 10.87 1.36
N MET A 37 41.19 11.69 2.41
CA MET A 37 40.44 12.95 2.44
C MET A 37 40.89 13.91 1.34
N LYS A 38 42.21 14.03 1.14
CA LYS A 38 42.76 14.85 0.05
C LYS A 38 42.35 14.33 -1.34
N THR A 39 42.36 13.01 -1.53
CA THR A 39 41.91 12.35 -2.76
C THR A 39 40.42 12.64 -3.03
N ALA A 40 39.59 12.47 -2.00
CA ALA A 40 38.14 12.63 -2.07
C ALA A 40 37.74 14.09 -2.36
N HIS A 41 38.35 15.05 -1.67
CA HIS A 41 38.17 16.49 -1.86
C HIS A 41 38.47 16.92 -3.32
N ASN A 42 39.57 16.41 -3.89
CA ASN A 42 40.01 16.76 -5.25
C ASN A 42 39.34 15.91 -6.36
N GLY A 43 38.50 14.94 -6.01
CA GLY A 43 37.75 14.15 -7.00
C GLY A 43 38.53 13.00 -7.66
N HIS A 44 39.64 12.56 -7.09
CA HIS A 44 40.52 11.55 -7.70
C HIS A 44 40.07 10.12 -7.38
N ALA A 45 38.86 9.75 -7.85
CA ALA A 45 38.22 8.47 -7.52
C ALA A 45 39.08 7.24 -7.82
N SER A 46 39.90 7.27 -8.87
CA SER A 46 40.82 6.18 -9.26
C SER A 46 41.88 5.85 -8.18
N CYS A 47 42.19 6.79 -7.29
CA CYS A 47 43.15 6.61 -6.21
C CYS A 47 42.51 6.07 -4.91
N ILE A 48 41.19 6.20 -4.72
CA ILE A 48 40.49 5.74 -3.50
C ILE A 48 40.76 4.27 -3.14
N PRO A 49 40.79 3.31 -4.08
CA PRO A 49 41.04 1.90 -3.75
C PRO A 49 42.37 1.64 -3.02
N PHE A 50 43.35 2.54 -3.13
CA PHE A 50 44.65 2.41 -2.46
C PHE A 50 44.62 2.83 -0.99
N PHE A 51 43.55 3.49 -0.54
CA PHE A 51 43.44 4.05 0.81
C PHE A 51 42.37 3.39 1.67
N LYS A 52 41.97 2.14 1.38
CA LYS A 52 40.96 1.40 2.17
C LYS A 52 41.24 1.40 3.68
N ARG A 53 42.52 1.42 4.07
CA ARG A 53 42.96 1.46 5.48
C ARG A 53 42.68 2.79 6.19
N GLU A 54 42.33 3.83 5.46
CA GLU A 54 42.01 5.17 5.98
C GLU A 54 40.49 5.43 6.04
N LEU A 55 39.67 4.49 5.56
CA LEU A 55 38.21 4.60 5.59
C LEU A 55 37.71 4.81 7.03
N GLY A 56 36.82 5.78 7.19
CA GLY A 56 36.18 6.13 8.45
C GLY A 56 37.04 6.94 9.40
N ILE A 57 38.28 7.28 9.05
CA ILE A 57 39.08 8.26 9.81
C ILE A 57 38.44 9.64 9.65
N GLN A 58 38.39 10.40 10.73
CA GLN A 58 37.89 11.78 10.75
C GLN A 58 39.03 12.76 11.01
N ASP A 59 39.00 13.95 10.42
CA ASP A 59 39.94 15.03 10.70
C ASP A 59 39.68 15.70 12.07
N ARG A 60 40.34 16.82 12.39
CA ARG A 60 40.19 17.50 13.68
C ARG A 60 38.80 18.11 13.92
N ASN A 61 38.00 18.29 12.87
CA ASN A 61 36.64 18.81 12.93
C ASN A 61 35.60 17.69 12.83
N GLY A 62 36.04 16.44 12.71
CA GLY A 62 35.15 15.30 12.55
C GLY A 62 34.77 15.02 11.09
N TRP A 63 35.41 15.66 10.11
CA TRP A 63 35.06 15.43 8.71
C TRP A 63 35.69 14.14 8.19
N THR A 64 34.90 13.33 7.49
CA THR A 64 35.35 12.11 6.81
C THR A 64 35.69 12.40 5.35
N ALA A 65 36.28 11.43 4.64
CA ALA A 65 36.51 11.57 3.21
C ALA A 65 35.21 11.69 2.42
N LEU A 66 34.15 10.98 2.83
CA LEU A 66 32.81 11.10 2.27
C LEU A 66 32.25 12.52 2.39
N MET A 67 32.42 13.17 3.55
CA MET A 67 31.95 14.55 3.76
C MET A 67 32.71 15.54 2.87
N TRP A 68 34.04 15.39 2.74
CA TRP A 68 34.84 16.20 1.83
C TRP A 68 34.43 16.01 0.35
N ALA A 69 34.25 14.77 -0.10
CA ALA A 69 33.73 14.50 -1.45
C ALA A 69 32.34 15.10 -1.67
N THR A 70 31.46 15.02 -0.67
CA THR A 70 30.10 15.56 -0.73
C THR A 70 30.11 17.09 -0.80
N TYR A 71 30.96 17.74 -0.02
CA TYR A 71 31.10 19.19 -0.05
C TYR A 71 31.51 19.71 -1.43
N ASP A 72 32.38 19.00 -2.15
CA ASP A 72 32.82 19.40 -3.49
C ASP A 72 32.07 18.73 -4.65
N GLY A 73 30.99 17.99 -4.35
CA GLY A 73 30.15 17.38 -5.38
C GLY A 73 30.81 16.25 -6.16
N ARG A 74 31.76 15.51 -5.55
CA ARG A 74 32.54 14.44 -6.19
C ARG A 74 31.80 13.11 -6.18
N VAL A 75 30.78 12.98 -7.04
CA VAL A 75 29.88 11.80 -7.11
C VAL A 75 30.63 10.47 -7.20
N ASP A 76 31.64 10.36 -8.07
CA ASP A 76 32.39 9.10 -8.24
C ASP A 76 33.14 8.69 -6.97
N CYS A 77 33.67 9.68 -6.22
CA CYS A 77 34.30 9.42 -4.93
C CYS A 77 33.25 8.95 -3.90
N ILE A 78 32.08 9.57 -3.87
CA ILE A 78 30.99 9.25 -2.93
C ILE A 78 30.55 7.80 -3.08
N ARG A 79 30.37 7.32 -4.32
CA ARG A 79 30.01 5.92 -4.61
C ARG A 79 31.01 4.92 -4.01
N LEU A 80 32.29 5.27 -3.95
CA LEU A 80 33.35 4.45 -3.35
C LEU A 80 33.50 4.62 -1.83
N LEU A 81 32.84 5.61 -1.24
CA LEU A 81 32.99 6.02 0.16
C LEU A 81 31.73 5.82 1.00
N LEU A 82 30.66 5.24 0.44
CA LEU A 82 29.38 5.01 1.15
C LEU A 82 29.52 4.23 2.46
N SER A 83 30.59 3.44 2.63
CA SER A 83 30.90 2.78 3.91
C SER A 83 31.13 3.74 5.08
N GLU A 84 31.38 5.02 4.82
CA GLU A 84 31.52 6.06 5.83
C GLU A 84 30.20 6.73 6.20
N ALA A 85 29.10 6.40 5.53
CA ALA A 85 27.79 6.98 5.81
C ALA A 85 27.37 6.73 7.27
N GLY A 86 26.66 7.69 7.85
CA GLY A 86 26.23 7.69 9.24
C GLY A 86 27.27 8.22 10.23
N LYS A 87 28.45 8.66 9.77
CA LYS A 87 29.39 9.43 10.60
C LYS A 87 28.96 10.88 10.67
N GLN A 88 29.28 11.52 11.80
CA GLN A 88 28.91 12.91 12.10
C GLN A 88 30.13 13.74 12.46
N THR A 89 30.13 15.01 12.05
CA THR A 89 31.16 15.98 12.45
C THR A 89 31.19 16.14 13.97
N THR A 90 32.33 16.54 14.51
CA THR A 90 32.53 16.70 15.97
C THR A 90 32.69 18.15 16.39
N LYS A 91 32.98 19.05 15.44
CA LYS A 91 33.11 20.49 15.66
C LYS A 91 32.40 21.26 14.56
N GLU A 92 32.08 22.52 14.89
CA GLU A 92 31.57 23.46 13.91
C GLU A 92 32.65 23.82 12.88
N TRP A 93 32.29 23.78 11.60
CA TRP A 93 33.18 24.12 10.49
C TRP A 93 32.39 24.41 9.21
N TYR A 94 32.76 25.44 8.45
CA TYR A 94 32.03 25.89 7.24
C TYR A 94 30.52 26.07 7.45
N ASP A 95 30.13 26.71 8.56
CA ASP A 95 28.74 26.92 8.96
C ASP A 95 27.94 25.62 9.24
N PHE A 96 28.61 24.47 9.27
CA PHE A 96 28.02 23.20 9.69
C PHE A 96 28.32 22.96 11.17
N PRO A 97 27.31 22.84 12.04
CA PRO A 97 27.48 22.53 13.45
C PRO A 97 28.02 21.09 13.66
N PRO A 98 28.45 20.75 14.88
CA PRO A 98 28.70 19.36 15.25
C PRO A 98 27.47 18.50 14.95
N GLY A 99 27.66 17.20 14.71
CA GLY A 99 26.55 16.31 14.37
C GLY A 99 26.18 16.33 12.87
N THR A 100 26.81 17.15 12.04
CA THR A 100 26.47 17.23 10.62
C THR A 100 26.85 15.94 9.87
N THR A 101 25.96 15.42 9.04
CA THR A 101 26.19 14.24 8.18
C THR A 101 26.49 14.65 6.72
N ALA A 102 26.87 13.69 5.87
CA ALA A 102 27.10 13.95 4.45
C ALA A 102 25.79 14.33 3.72
N LEU A 103 24.67 13.71 4.07
CA LEU A 103 23.34 14.02 3.52
C LEU A 103 22.92 15.46 3.81
N MET A 104 23.19 15.97 5.03
CA MET A 104 22.94 17.38 5.38
C MET A 104 23.78 18.33 4.53
N ILE A 105 25.05 18.01 4.31
CA ILE A 105 25.94 18.78 3.43
C ILE A 105 25.40 18.77 1.99
N ALA A 106 25.00 17.61 1.47
CA ALA A 106 24.43 17.47 0.12
C ALA A 106 23.14 18.29 -0.06
N ALA A 107 22.25 18.24 0.92
CA ALA A 107 21.01 19.00 0.94
C ALA A 107 21.28 20.51 0.97
N HIS A 108 22.18 20.97 1.85
CA HIS A 108 22.60 22.37 1.92
C HIS A 108 23.20 22.87 0.59
N ARG A 109 23.91 21.99 -0.14
CA ARG A 109 24.58 22.33 -1.40
C ARG A 109 23.72 22.15 -2.67
N ASN A 110 22.47 21.74 -2.51
CA ASN A 110 21.55 21.45 -3.62
C ASN A 110 22.02 20.32 -4.56
N TYR A 111 22.65 19.28 -4.02
CA TYR A 111 23.17 18.16 -4.81
C TYR A 111 22.20 16.98 -4.83
N HIS A 112 21.17 17.02 -5.69
CA HIS A 112 20.12 16.00 -5.73
C HIS A 112 20.63 14.58 -5.97
N GLU A 113 21.62 14.37 -6.85
CA GLU A 113 22.16 13.03 -7.11
C GLU A 113 22.85 12.47 -5.85
N ILE A 114 23.53 13.33 -5.10
CA ILE A 114 24.21 12.92 -3.86
C ILE A 114 23.18 12.65 -2.75
N VAL A 115 22.10 13.44 -2.70
CA VAL A 115 20.97 13.17 -1.80
C VAL A 115 20.39 11.79 -2.08
N GLU A 116 20.13 11.43 -3.34
CA GLU A 116 19.64 10.09 -3.70
C GLU A 116 20.58 8.96 -3.23
N LEU A 117 21.90 9.16 -3.31
CA LEU A 117 22.89 8.17 -2.87
C LEU A 117 22.96 8.01 -1.35
N LEU A 118 22.76 9.08 -0.59
CA LEU A 118 22.97 9.09 0.86
C LEU A 118 21.69 8.91 1.68
N LEU A 119 20.52 9.21 1.10
CA LEU A 119 19.23 9.14 1.77
C LEU A 119 18.97 7.80 2.46
N PRO A 120 19.22 6.63 1.84
CA PRO A 120 18.95 5.33 2.49
C PRO A 120 19.75 5.10 3.78
N TYR A 121 20.90 5.75 3.91
CA TYR A 121 21.86 5.50 4.99
C TYR A 121 21.81 6.53 6.12
N GLU A 122 21.38 7.76 5.83
CA GLU A 122 21.50 8.89 6.76
C GLU A 122 20.16 9.60 7.06
N GLN A 123 19.05 9.14 6.49
CA GLN A 123 17.75 9.76 6.73
C GLN A 123 17.39 9.82 8.23
N GLY A 124 16.86 10.99 8.62
CA GLY A 124 16.34 11.27 9.96
C GLY A 124 17.44 11.51 11.01
N MET A 125 18.71 11.53 10.61
CA MET A 125 19.78 11.98 11.49
C MET A 125 19.69 13.50 11.67
N THR A 126 20.11 13.99 12.84
CA THR A 126 20.12 15.42 13.16
C THR A 126 21.50 15.87 13.59
N ASP A 127 21.84 17.11 13.26
CA ASP A 127 23.00 17.77 13.84
C ASP A 127 22.77 18.14 15.32
N SER A 128 23.75 18.80 15.95
CA SER A 128 23.68 19.22 17.36
C SER A 128 22.63 20.30 17.63
N LYS A 129 22.07 20.92 16.58
CA LYS A 129 20.98 21.92 16.66
C LYS A 129 19.62 21.29 16.36
N GLY A 130 19.57 19.98 16.08
CA GLY A 130 18.34 19.26 15.75
C GLY A 130 17.92 19.38 14.29
N HIS A 131 18.77 19.87 13.40
CA HIS A 131 18.44 20.03 11.99
C HIS A 131 18.69 18.74 11.21
N THR A 132 17.71 18.31 10.41
CA THR A 132 17.84 17.20 9.47
C THR A 132 18.30 17.68 8.09
N ALA A 133 18.56 16.75 7.16
CA ALA A 133 18.86 17.12 5.78
C ALA A 133 17.72 17.91 5.12
N LYS A 134 16.45 17.56 5.41
CA LYS A 134 15.30 18.38 5.00
C LYS A 134 15.45 19.82 5.46
N TRP A 135 15.78 20.07 6.73
CA TRP A 135 15.97 21.44 7.23
C TRP A 135 17.02 22.23 6.41
N TYR A 136 18.15 21.60 6.08
CA TYR A 136 19.20 22.21 5.26
C TYR A 136 18.75 22.54 3.82
N ALA A 137 17.88 21.74 3.21
CA ALA A 137 17.31 22.01 1.88
C ALA A 137 16.37 23.22 1.84
N TYR A 138 15.75 23.56 2.97
CA TYR A 138 14.85 24.72 3.09
C TYR A 138 15.57 25.98 3.58
N ASN A 139 16.64 25.84 4.35
CA ASN A 139 17.35 26.94 5.00
C ASN A 139 18.75 27.21 4.43
N SER A 140 19.08 26.63 3.27
CA SER A 140 20.35 26.92 2.60
C SER A 140 20.40 28.38 2.13
N PRO A 141 21.50 29.12 2.38
CA PRO A 141 21.71 30.46 1.85
C PRO A 141 22.09 30.44 0.36
N ARG A 142 22.28 29.26 -0.25
CA ARG A 142 22.67 29.14 -1.65
C ARG A 142 21.50 29.48 -2.57
N ARG A 143 21.79 30.19 -3.65
CA ARG A 143 20.84 30.42 -4.74
C ARG A 143 20.76 29.17 -5.61
N GLY A 144 19.56 28.86 -6.11
CA GLY A 144 19.31 27.73 -7.00
C GLY A 144 17.93 27.14 -6.80
N ASP A 145 17.53 26.25 -7.72
CA ASP A 145 16.27 25.52 -7.60
C ASP A 145 16.47 24.26 -6.73
N PHE A 146 15.96 24.31 -5.50
CA PHE A 146 16.00 23.18 -4.57
C PHE A 146 14.80 22.23 -4.68
N THR A 147 13.91 22.43 -5.66
CA THR A 147 12.68 21.65 -5.81
C THR A 147 12.95 20.15 -5.80
N ARG A 148 13.95 19.69 -6.57
CA ARG A 148 14.29 18.26 -6.61
C ARG A 148 14.79 17.73 -5.27
N VAL A 149 15.69 18.45 -4.60
CA VAL A 149 16.23 18.05 -3.29
C VAL A 149 15.12 18.02 -2.24
N ARG A 150 14.24 19.02 -2.23
CA ARG A 150 13.11 19.08 -1.29
C ARG A 150 12.13 17.93 -1.50
N GLN A 151 11.80 17.60 -2.75
CA GLN A 151 10.97 16.43 -3.08
C GLN A 151 11.59 15.11 -2.58
N LEU A 152 12.90 14.93 -2.77
CA LEU A 152 13.60 13.73 -2.30
C LEU A 152 13.57 13.61 -0.77
N LEU A 153 13.56 14.73 -0.06
CA LEU A 153 13.57 14.80 1.41
C LEU A 153 12.20 15.01 2.04
N GLU A 154 11.11 15.00 1.24
CA GLU A 154 9.75 15.26 1.71
C GLU A 154 9.37 14.33 2.87
N ASN A 155 9.67 13.04 2.70
CA ASN A 155 9.34 11.95 3.60
C ASN A 155 10.59 11.37 4.30
N GLU A 156 11.58 12.22 4.63
CA GLU A 156 12.76 11.80 5.38
C GLU A 156 12.34 11.09 6.68
N GLY A 157 12.56 9.77 6.74
CA GLY A 157 12.16 8.89 7.85
C GLY A 157 13.32 8.54 8.78
N THR A 158 13.09 7.64 9.72
CA THR A 158 14.11 7.19 10.69
C THR A 158 14.68 5.80 10.39
N GLU A 159 14.07 5.05 9.46
CA GLU A 159 14.53 3.73 9.04
C GLU A 159 15.74 3.85 8.12
N ARG A 160 16.90 3.36 8.56
CA ARG A 160 18.15 3.41 7.79
C ARG A 160 18.62 2.00 7.46
N ILE A 161 19.13 1.81 6.24
CA ILE A 161 19.88 0.60 5.92
C ILE A 161 21.33 0.75 6.39
N PRO A 162 22.00 -0.35 6.80
CA PRO A 162 23.40 -0.27 7.21
C PRO A 162 24.29 0.16 6.02
N PRO A 163 25.30 1.02 6.25
CA PRO A 163 26.29 1.37 5.24
C PRO A 163 26.99 0.13 4.65
N PRO A 164 27.40 0.17 3.37
CA PRO A 164 28.16 -0.93 2.76
C PRO A 164 29.44 -1.23 3.55
N SER A 165 29.79 -2.50 3.74
CA SER A 165 31.00 -2.86 4.49
C SER A 165 32.28 -2.46 3.73
N PRO A 166 33.24 -1.76 4.38
CA PRO A 166 34.51 -1.35 3.78
C PRO A 166 35.45 -2.55 3.62
N GLY A 167 35.17 -3.44 2.66
CA GLY A 167 35.99 -4.65 2.50
C GLY A 167 35.46 -5.67 1.51
N LEU A 168 34.14 -5.71 1.27
CA LEU A 168 33.58 -6.60 0.25
C LEU A 168 34.10 -6.15 -1.11
N THR A 169 34.82 -7.03 -1.78
CA THR A 169 35.14 -6.83 -3.20
C THR A 169 33.84 -6.69 -3.97
N SER A 170 33.86 -5.94 -5.08
CA SER A 170 32.68 -5.84 -5.96
C SER A 170 32.13 -7.23 -6.31
N GLN A 171 33.00 -8.24 -6.42
CA GLN A 171 32.61 -9.63 -6.67
C GLN A 171 31.85 -10.29 -5.50
N GLU A 172 32.29 -10.12 -4.26
CA GLU A 172 31.58 -10.68 -3.10
C GLU A 172 30.22 -10.01 -2.90
N HIS A 173 30.14 -8.69 -3.15
CA HIS A 173 28.87 -7.97 -3.13
C HIS A 173 27.93 -8.45 -4.25
N ILE A 174 28.46 -8.63 -5.47
CA ILE A 174 27.70 -9.22 -6.59
C ILE A 174 27.22 -10.62 -6.23
N ASN A 175 28.07 -11.47 -5.65
CA ASN A 175 27.70 -12.83 -5.26
C ASN A 175 26.58 -12.83 -4.20
N LYS A 176 26.66 -11.95 -3.19
CA LYS A 176 25.63 -11.80 -2.17
C LYS A 176 24.30 -11.32 -2.77
N LEU A 177 24.32 -10.27 -3.58
CA LEU A 177 23.12 -9.77 -4.28
C LEU A 177 22.53 -10.83 -5.21
N THR A 178 23.38 -11.61 -5.90
CA THR A 178 22.94 -12.70 -6.78
C THR A 178 22.20 -13.75 -5.97
N ALA A 179 22.77 -14.20 -4.84
CA ALA A 179 22.13 -15.17 -3.95
C ALA A 179 20.80 -14.66 -3.37
N GLU A 180 20.75 -13.40 -2.91
CA GLU A 180 19.52 -12.76 -2.44
C GLU A 180 18.46 -12.68 -3.57
N SER A 181 18.87 -12.33 -4.79
CA SER A 181 17.97 -12.24 -5.94
C SER A 181 17.41 -13.62 -6.33
N GLU A 182 18.21 -14.68 -6.25
CA GLU A 182 17.77 -16.05 -6.51
C GLU A 182 16.80 -16.55 -5.44
N PHE A 183 17.07 -16.22 -4.17
CA PHE A 183 16.17 -16.53 -3.07
C PHE A 183 14.81 -15.86 -3.26
N LEU A 184 14.79 -14.55 -3.50
CA LEU A 184 13.54 -13.80 -3.73
C LEU A 184 12.79 -14.31 -4.96
N ARG A 185 13.49 -14.68 -6.04
CA ARG A 185 12.85 -15.29 -7.22
C ARG A 185 12.13 -16.61 -6.88
N LYS A 186 12.72 -17.44 -6.01
CA LYS A 186 12.07 -18.68 -5.54
C LYS A 186 10.83 -18.38 -4.70
N GLU A 187 10.91 -17.43 -3.77
CA GLU A 187 9.74 -17.03 -2.98
C GLU A 187 8.61 -16.47 -3.84
N ILE A 188 8.94 -15.61 -4.81
CA ILE A 188 7.96 -15.08 -5.76
C ILE A 188 7.31 -16.21 -6.56
N ALA A 189 8.08 -17.20 -7.00
CA ALA A 189 7.54 -18.36 -7.72
C ALA A 189 6.56 -19.17 -6.86
N LEU A 190 6.89 -19.40 -5.57
CA LEU A 190 6.00 -20.08 -4.62
C LEU A 190 4.72 -19.28 -4.39
N SER A 191 4.84 -17.97 -4.16
CA SER A 191 3.70 -17.08 -3.97
C SER A 191 2.79 -17.05 -5.20
N LYS A 192 3.37 -17.02 -6.40
CA LYS A 192 2.62 -17.06 -7.67
C LYS A 192 1.85 -18.37 -7.84
N ASN A 193 2.45 -19.51 -7.48
CA ASN A 193 1.76 -20.80 -7.52
C ASN A 193 0.58 -20.83 -6.54
N ALA A 194 0.77 -20.33 -5.32
CA ALA A 194 -0.31 -20.22 -4.33
C ALA A 194 -1.44 -19.30 -4.83
N TYR A 195 -1.10 -18.16 -5.43
CA TYR A 195 -2.07 -17.24 -6.03
C TYR A 195 -2.88 -17.91 -7.15
N ASN A 196 -2.23 -18.60 -8.08
CA ASN A 196 -2.91 -19.32 -9.17
C ASN A 196 -3.87 -20.40 -8.63
N GLU A 197 -3.54 -21.03 -7.50
CA GLU A 197 -4.40 -22.01 -6.87
C GLU A 197 -5.62 -21.39 -6.19
N VAL A 198 -5.46 -20.23 -5.55
CA VAL A 198 -6.57 -19.42 -5.05
C VAL A 198 -7.48 -18.96 -6.18
N GLU A 199 -6.91 -18.50 -7.30
CA GLU A 199 -7.68 -18.06 -8.48
C GLU A 199 -8.52 -19.20 -9.07
N LYS A 200 -7.95 -20.41 -9.18
CA LYS A 200 -8.70 -21.62 -9.59
C LYS A 200 -9.83 -21.96 -8.63
N LYS A 201 -9.62 -21.86 -7.32
CA LYS A 201 -10.67 -22.08 -6.30
C LYS A 201 -11.78 -21.04 -6.42
N LEU A 202 -11.43 -19.77 -6.62
CA LEU A 202 -12.38 -18.68 -6.83
C LEU A 202 -13.23 -18.91 -8.09
N ALA A 203 -12.63 -19.35 -9.19
CA ALA A 203 -13.34 -19.68 -10.42
C ALA A 203 -14.38 -20.81 -10.21
N ARG A 204 -14.00 -21.88 -9.49
CA ARG A 204 -14.93 -22.97 -9.13
C ARG A 204 -16.09 -22.47 -8.29
N LEU A 205 -15.80 -21.68 -7.25
CA LEU A 205 -16.83 -21.15 -6.36
C LEU A 205 -17.81 -20.23 -7.11
N ASN A 206 -17.30 -19.40 -8.02
CA ASN A 206 -18.16 -18.55 -8.87
C ASN A 206 -19.10 -19.38 -9.76
N GLN A 207 -18.62 -20.50 -10.31
CA GLN A 207 -19.45 -21.42 -11.10
C GLN A 207 -20.52 -22.12 -10.25
N GLU A 208 -20.18 -22.52 -9.02
CA GLU A 208 -21.16 -23.07 -8.05
C GLU A 208 -22.22 -22.05 -7.68
N VAL A 209 -21.83 -20.82 -7.35
CA VAL A 209 -22.74 -19.71 -7.03
C VAL A 209 -23.68 -19.42 -8.20
N PHE A 210 -23.17 -19.42 -9.43
CA PHE A 210 -24.01 -19.24 -10.62
C PHE A 210 -25.06 -20.35 -10.76
N THR A 211 -24.66 -21.60 -10.55
CA THR A 211 -25.56 -22.77 -10.62
C THR A 211 -26.64 -22.70 -9.53
N LEU A 212 -26.25 -22.36 -8.31
CA LEU A 212 -27.19 -22.20 -7.19
C LEU A 212 -28.20 -21.06 -7.44
N LYS A 213 -27.77 -19.93 -8.04
CA LYS A 213 -28.68 -18.85 -8.42
C LYS A 213 -29.74 -19.30 -9.41
N GLN A 214 -29.36 -20.06 -10.44
CA GLN A 214 -30.32 -20.63 -11.41
C GLN A 214 -31.31 -21.60 -10.75
N GLN A 215 -30.83 -22.43 -9.81
CA GLN A 215 -31.71 -23.34 -9.07
C GLN A 215 -32.71 -22.57 -8.20
N ILE A 216 -32.26 -21.53 -7.48
CA ILE A 216 -33.12 -20.68 -6.66
C ILE A 216 -34.21 -20.02 -7.51
N GLU A 217 -33.86 -19.47 -8.67
CA GLU A 217 -34.83 -18.86 -9.59
C GLU A 217 -35.88 -19.87 -10.07
N LYS A 218 -35.45 -21.09 -10.41
CA LYS A 218 -36.37 -22.18 -10.78
C LYS A 218 -37.32 -22.53 -9.63
N TYR A 219 -36.82 -22.66 -8.41
CA TYR A 219 -37.65 -22.94 -7.22
C TYR A 219 -38.64 -21.80 -6.93
N GLN A 220 -38.22 -20.55 -7.05
CA GLN A 220 -39.09 -19.39 -6.89
C GLN A 220 -40.22 -19.39 -7.92
N ASN A 221 -39.94 -19.70 -9.18
CA ASN A 221 -40.95 -19.80 -10.23
C ASN A 221 -41.94 -20.94 -9.99
N MET A 222 -41.46 -22.10 -9.55
CA MET A 222 -42.35 -23.22 -9.17
C MET A 222 -43.26 -22.84 -7.99
N ASN A 223 -42.71 -22.18 -6.96
CA ASN A 223 -43.50 -21.74 -5.81
C ASN A 223 -44.53 -20.67 -6.18
N LYS A 224 -44.18 -19.69 -7.05
CA LYS A 224 -45.15 -18.71 -7.57
C LYS A 224 -46.31 -19.39 -8.30
N SER A 225 -46.02 -20.40 -9.13
CA SER A 225 -47.07 -21.16 -9.84
C SER A 225 -47.94 -21.97 -8.89
N ARG A 226 -47.34 -22.62 -7.88
CA ARG A 226 -48.07 -23.35 -6.83
C ARG A 226 -48.97 -22.41 -6.03
N GLN A 227 -48.47 -21.24 -5.65
CA GLN A 227 -49.24 -20.22 -4.93
C GLN A 227 -50.44 -19.76 -5.75
N LYS A 228 -50.24 -19.38 -7.02
CA LYS A 228 -51.34 -19.01 -7.93
C LYS A 228 -52.40 -20.10 -8.07
N ALA A 229 -51.99 -21.37 -8.13
CA ALA A 229 -52.94 -22.49 -8.20
C ALA A 229 -53.71 -22.66 -6.88
N SER A 230 -53.05 -22.49 -5.74
CA SER A 230 -53.67 -22.49 -4.42
C SER A 230 -54.68 -21.35 -4.26
N ASP A 231 -54.30 -20.14 -4.65
CA ASP A 231 -55.15 -18.94 -4.59
C ASP A 231 -56.40 -19.12 -5.48
N ARG A 232 -56.24 -19.67 -6.70
CA ARG A 232 -57.38 -19.99 -7.58
C ARG A 232 -58.33 -21.01 -6.96
N LYS A 233 -57.79 -22.06 -6.31
CA LYS A 233 -58.63 -23.06 -5.62
C LYS A 233 -59.37 -22.45 -4.43
N ALA A 234 -58.70 -21.59 -3.66
CA ALA A 234 -59.31 -20.87 -2.54
C ALA A 234 -60.43 -19.93 -3.03
N GLU A 235 -60.21 -19.20 -4.12
CA GLU A 235 -61.21 -18.30 -4.71
C GLU A 235 -62.40 -19.07 -5.27
N GLN A 236 -62.17 -20.20 -5.97
CA GLN A 236 -63.24 -21.08 -6.44
C GLN A 236 -64.06 -21.66 -5.28
N ALA A 237 -63.41 -22.17 -4.24
CA ALA A 237 -64.09 -22.69 -3.06
C ALA A 237 -64.93 -21.61 -2.37
N LYS A 238 -64.38 -20.39 -2.24
CA LYS A 238 -65.09 -19.22 -1.70
C LYS A 238 -66.31 -18.87 -2.56
N ALA A 239 -66.17 -18.79 -3.88
CA ALA A 239 -67.27 -18.50 -4.79
C ALA A 239 -68.41 -19.52 -4.69
N MET A 240 -68.09 -20.80 -4.51
CA MET A 240 -69.11 -21.86 -4.36
C MET A 240 -70.02 -21.66 -3.16
N ILE A 241 -69.54 -21.06 -2.07
CA ILE A 241 -70.32 -20.86 -0.84
C ILE A 241 -70.80 -19.42 -0.66
N THR A 242 -70.49 -18.51 -1.59
CA THR A 242 -70.89 -17.11 -1.50
C THR A 242 -72.36 -16.92 -1.92
N CYS A 243 -73.07 -16.01 -1.25
CA CYS A 243 -74.44 -15.62 -1.56
C CYS A 243 -74.52 -15.00 -2.95
N ILE A 244 -75.36 -15.56 -3.83
CA ILE A 244 -75.44 -15.12 -5.23
C ILE A 244 -76.07 -13.72 -5.40
N ILE A 245 -76.70 -13.19 -4.35
CA ILE A 245 -77.31 -11.85 -4.38
C ILE A 245 -76.28 -10.77 -4.07
N CYS A 246 -75.61 -10.85 -2.91
CA CYS A 246 -74.65 -9.82 -2.52
C CYS A 246 -73.23 -10.10 -2.99
N LEU A 247 -72.89 -11.34 -3.37
CA LEU A 247 -71.54 -11.77 -3.75
C LEU A 247 -70.45 -11.53 -2.69
N MET A 248 -70.85 -11.26 -1.43
CA MET A 248 -69.92 -10.90 -0.35
C MET A 248 -70.01 -11.84 0.86
N ASN A 249 -71.21 -12.23 1.26
CA ASN A 249 -71.45 -13.03 2.47
C ASN A 249 -71.66 -14.50 2.11
N GLN A 250 -71.30 -15.43 3.00
CA GLN A 250 -71.57 -16.86 2.81
C GLN A 250 -73.08 -17.14 2.80
N ARG A 251 -73.55 -17.96 1.86
CA ARG A 251 -74.95 -18.40 1.79
C ARG A 251 -75.20 -19.46 2.85
N ASN A 252 -76.29 -19.32 3.59
CA ASN A 252 -76.62 -20.21 4.71
C ASN A 252 -78.14 -20.31 4.97
N ILE A 253 -78.98 -19.77 4.09
CA ILE A 253 -80.45 -19.79 4.22
C ILE A 253 -81.09 -20.24 2.91
N LEU A 254 -81.83 -21.34 2.93
CA LEU A 254 -82.61 -21.90 1.82
C LEU A 254 -84.07 -21.43 1.86
N LEU A 255 -84.63 -20.99 0.72
CA LEU A 255 -86.02 -20.53 0.62
C LEU A 255 -87.02 -21.69 0.50
N LEU A 256 -88.03 -21.74 1.36
CA LEU A 256 -89.09 -22.76 1.36
C LEU A 256 -90.43 -22.21 0.79
N PRO A 257 -91.27 -23.07 0.16
CA PRO A 257 -91.07 -24.51 -0.06
C PRO A 257 -90.31 -24.84 -1.35
N CYS A 258 -90.04 -23.84 -2.21
CA CYS A 258 -89.55 -24.11 -3.56
C CYS A 258 -88.10 -24.57 -3.65
N ASN A 259 -87.28 -24.33 -2.63
CA ASN A 259 -85.86 -24.72 -2.53
C ASN A 259 -84.94 -24.22 -3.67
N HIS A 260 -85.43 -23.33 -4.54
CA HIS A 260 -84.67 -22.91 -5.72
C HIS A 260 -83.46 -22.02 -5.40
N LEU A 261 -83.43 -21.38 -4.22
CA LEU A 261 -82.44 -20.37 -3.93
C LEU A 261 -81.92 -20.44 -2.49
N CYS A 262 -80.59 -20.33 -2.34
CA CYS A 262 -79.89 -20.24 -1.06
C CYS A 262 -79.10 -18.92 -0.96
N VAL A 263 -79.38 -18.11 0.06
CA VAL A 263 -78.84 -16.75 0.27
C VAL A 263 -78.22 -16.59 1.65
N CYS A 264 -77.55 -15.47 1.89
CA CYS A 264 -77.08 -15.11 3.23
C CYS A 264 -78.21 -14.48 4.07
N SER A 265 -78.02 -14.44 5.38
CA SER A 265 -78.96 -13.84 6.34
C SER A 265 -79.29 -12.38 6.06
N SER A 266 -78.34 -11.60 5.53
CA SER A 266 -78.58 -10.18 5.19
C SER A 266 -79.45 -10.03 3.94
N CYS A 267 -79.20 -10.78 2.87
CA CYS A 267 -80.03 -10.74 1.65
C CYS A 267 -81.41 -11.34 1.86
N MET A 268 -81.54 -12.33 2.77
CA MET A 268 -82.85 -12.89 3.11
C MET A 268 -83.79 -11.80 3.68
N ARG A 269 -83.30 -10.92 4.56
CA ARG A 269 -84.08 -9.80 5.11
C ARG A 269 -84.62 -8.86 4.03
N GLN A 270 -83.92 -8.73 2.90
CA GLN A 270 -84.36 -7.89 1.78
C GLN A 270 -85.41 -8.58 0.89
N LEU A 271 -85.48 -9.92 0.92
CA LEU A 271 -86.47 -10.73 0.21
C LEU A 271 -87.70 -11.04 1.06
N GLU A 272 -87.75 -10.53 2.29
CA GLU A 272 -88.88 -10.73 3.20
C GLU A 272 -90.15 -10.11 2.57
N ASN A 273 -91.19 -10.94 2.39
CA ASN A 273 -92.43 -10.62 1.67
C ASN A 273 -92.33 -10.47 0.14
N GLN A 274 -91.21 -10.86 -0.46
CA GLN A 274 -91.06 -10.95 -1.93
C GLN A 274 -91.36 -12.37 -2.43
N LYS A 275 -91.54 -12.52 -3.74
CA LYS A 275 -91.61 -13.83 -4.41
C LYS A 275 -90.20 -14.35 -4.70
N CYS A 276 -90.06 -15.67 -4.77
CA CYS A 276 -88.81 -16.32 -5.17
C CYS A 276 -88.38 -15.80 -6.56
N PRO A 277 -87.16 -15.26 -6.72
CA PRO A 277 -86.73 -14.68 -8.00
C PRO A 277 -86.65 -15.68 -9.17
N LEU A 278 -86.54 -16.99 -8.91
CA LEU A 278 -86.36 -18.00 -9.95
C LEU A 278 -87.68 -18.60 -10.45
N CYS A 279 -88.64 -18.86 -9.56
CA CYS A 279 -89.92 -19.48 -9.93
C CYS A 279 -91.13 -18.59 -9.71
N ASN A 280 -90.94 -17.37 -9.20
CA ASN A 280 -91.99 -16.42 -8.85
C ASN A 280 -93.02 -16.96 -7.83
N GLY A 281 -92.68 -18.02 -7.10
CA GLY A 281 -93.52 -18.60 -6.04
C GLY A 281 -93.40 -17.83 -4.72
N SER A 282 -94.46 -17.84 -3.90
CA SER A 282 -94.43 -17.19 -2.57
C SER A 282 -93.46 -17.88 -1.62
N ILE A 283 -92.59 -17.10 -0.96
CA ILE A 283 -91.69 -17.59 0.09
C ILE A 283 -92.52 -17.74 1.38
N LYS A 284 -92.67 -18.97 1.89
CA LYS A 284 -93.51 -19.26 3.08
C LYS A 284 -92.71 -19.56 4.34
N GLY A 285 -91.39 -19.73 4.21
CA GLY A 285 -90.47 -20.02 5.31
C GLY A 285 -89.04 -20.15 4.82
N VAL A 286 -88.11 -20.36 5.74
CA VAL A 286 -86.67 -20.51 5.44
C VAL A 286 -86.05 -21.61 6.29
N ALA A 287 -84.99 -22.25 5.78
CA ALA A 287 -84.19 -23.23 6.52
C ALA A 287 -82.71 -22.83 6.53
N ARG A 288 -82.01 -23.05 7.65
CA ARG A 288 -80.57 -22.78 7.75
C ARG A 288 -79.78 -23.97 7.22
N VAL A 289 -78.81 -23.72 6.36
CA VAL A 289 -77.95 -24.74 5.74
C VAL A 289 -76.48 -24.43 6.02
N TYR A 290 -75.68 -25.49 6.19
CA TYR A 290 -74.25 -25.43 6.47
C TYR A 290 -73.49 -26.12 5.34
N PHE A 291 -72.40 -25.49 4.89
CA PHE A 291 -71.55 -25.93 3.77
C PHE A 291 -70.12 -26.14 4.24
#